data_AF-A0A441YPP0-F1
#
_entry.id   AF-A0A441YPP0-F1
#
_cell.length_a   1.000
_cell.length_b   1.000
_cell.length_c   1.000
_cell.angle_alpha   90.00
_cell.angle_beta   90.00
_cell.angle_gamma   90.00
#
_symmetry.space_group_name_H-M   'P 1'
#
loop_
_entity.id
_entity.type
_entity.pdbx_description
1 polymer ?
#
loop_
_entity_poly.entity_id
_entity_poly.type
_entity_poly.pdbx_seq_one_letter_code
_entity_poly.pdbx_strand_id
1 'polypeptide(L)'
;MKIANARLFAFAAATAFITMGHAALADELSIMASGGAWQDAQRKAWFEPFSKDTGIKIVEQEYLGDLGKVKAMVDTGNVPIDLVTVETATVLQGCDAGILERLDYSRIAPREKFIEGSALDCGVGLDAYGDVLAYDPNVLKEAPTSVLDIFDTTKFPGKRAMRKFPAQNLEWALMADGVAAADVYEVLATPEGVDRAFKKLDTIKQDIVWWDAGAQPPQLLASKEVVMTTAWNGRIQNAIDKDGAPFKIVWNNQILEYDMIAIPKGAKNPDLAYKYLAYISQPEINAKLASYITYGPVRIDAASFVAPDALPKLPNAPDHMTAYLVADTEFWGDYGEDLVKRFNAWLAQ
;
A
#
# COMPACT_ATOMS: atom_id res chain seq x y z
N MET A 1 -19.81 -81.37 55.67
CA MET A 1 -19.24 -80.13 56.23
C MET A 1 -18.65 -79.31 55.09
N LYS A 2 -19.15 -78.09 54.92
CA LYS A 2 -18.65 -76.98 54.07
C LYS A 2 -18.82 -77.07 52.55
N ILE A 3 -19.89 -76.42 52.13
CA ILE A 3 -20.18 -75.81 50.82
C ILE A 3 -19.12 -74.74 50.53
N ALA A 4 -18.56 -74.72 49.31
CA ALA A 4 -17.73 -73.62 48.81
C ALA A 4 -18.33 -73.09 47.50
N ASN A 5 -18.79 -71.84 47.55
CA ASN A 5 -19.35 -71.07 46.45
C ASN A 5 -18.22 -70.56 45.53
N ALA A 6 -18.31 -70.82 44.23
CA ALA A 6 -17.56 -70.08 43.22
C ALA A 6 -18.54 -69.21 42.42
N ARG A 7 -18.47 -67.90 42.63
CA ARG A 7 -19.27 -66.89 41.92
C ARG A 7 -18.68 -66.66 40.52
N LEU A 8 -19.50 -66.83 39.48
CA LEU A 8 -19.24 -66.29 38.15
C LEU A 8 -19.23 -64.76 38.22
N PHE A 9 -18.11 -64.13 37.88
CA PHE A 9 -18.07 -62.71 37.52
C PHE A 9 -18.23 -62.60 36.01
N ALA A 10 -19.39 -62.11 35.56
CA ALA A 10 -19.61 -61.74 34.17
C ALA A 10 -18.93 -60.40 33.90
N PHE A 11 -18.06 -60.39 32.89
CA PHE A 11 -17.42 -59.22 32.30
C PHE A 11 -18.48 -58.35 31.62
N ALA A 12 -18.65 -57.10 32.04
CA ALA A 12 -19.32 -56.07 31.26
C ALA A 12 -18.32 -54.93 31.00
N ALA A 13 -17.61 -55.02 29.88
CA ALA A 13 -16.76 -53.95 29.40
C ALA A 13 -17.66 -52.89 28.74
N ALA A 14 -17.90 -51.78 29.42
CA ALA A 14 -18.53 -50.60 28.83
C ALA A 14 -17.51 -49.89 27.93
N THR A 15 -17.62 -50.06 26.62
CA THR A 15 -16.81 -49.32 25.65
C THR A 15 -17.37 -47.90 25.53
N ALA A 16 -16.73 -46.95 26.21
CA ALA A 16 -16.99 -45.54 26.01
C ALA A 16 -16.46 -45.12 24.62
N PHE A 17 -17.37 -44.83 23.69
CA PHE A 17 -17.01 -44.14 22.45
C PHE A 17 -16.59 -42.72 22.79
N ILE A 18 -15.28 -42.49 22.92
CA ILE A 18 -14.70 -41.16 22.87
C ILE A 18 -14.81 -40.70 21.42
N THR A 19 -15.85 -39.92 21.11
CA THR A 19 -15.87 -39.12 19.89
C THR A 19 -14.73 -38.11 20.00
N MET A 20 -13.58 -38.43 19.38
CA MET A 20 -12.57 -37.43 19.06
C MET A 20 -13.20 -36.47 18.06
N GLY A 21 -13.86 -35.43 18.57
CA GLY A 21 -14.13 -34.24 17.80
C GLY A 21 -12.78 -33.71 17.35
N HIS A 22 -12.47 -33.86 16.06
CA HIS A 22 -11.43 -33.05 15.45
C HIS A 22 -11.91 -31.61 15.63
N ALA A 23 -11.26 -30.86 16.51
CA ALA A 23 -11.34 -29.41 16.42
C ALA A 23 -10.85 -29.09 15.01
N ALA A 24 -11.77 -28.73 14.12
CA ALA A 24 -11.39 -28.20 12.82
C ALA A 24 -10.48 -27.01 13.12
N LEU A 25 -9.21 -27.11 12.76
CA LEU A 25 -8.34 -25.95 12.74
C LEU A 25 -9.04 -24.93 11.85
N ALA A 26 -9.33 -23.75 12.39
CA ALA A 26 -9.94 -22.69 11.60
C ALA A 26 -9.02 -22.42 10.41
N ASP A 27 -9.60 -22.35 9.21
CA ASP A 27 -8.84 -21.98 8.01
C ASP A 27 -8.17 -20.62 8.25
N GLU A 28 -6.88 -20.53 7.91
CA GLU A 28 -6.09 -19.30 8.07
C GLU A 28 -5.70 -18.76 6.68
N LEU A 29 -5.80 -17.44 6.51
CA LEU A 29 -5.34 -16.72 5.33
C LEU A 29 -4.20 -15.77 5.73
N SER A 30 -3.02 -15.97 5.17
CA SER A 30 -1.81 -15.20 5.51
C SER A 30 -1.62 -14.02 4.54
N ILE A 31 -1.53 -12.80 5.07
CA ILE A 31 -1.39 -11.56 4.30
C ILE A 31 -0.14 -10.81 4.75
N MET A 32 0.70 -10.41 3.77
CA MET A 32 1.88 -9.56 4.02
C MET A 32 1.67 -8.15 3.48
N ALA A 33 1.80 -7.14 4.35
CA ALA A 33 1.40 -5.75 4.10
C ALA A 33 2.36 -4.71 4.73
N SER A 34 2.12 -3.42 4.51
CA SER A 34 3.05 -2.33 4.86
C SER A 34 2.98 -1.82 6.31
N GLY A 35 2.08 -2.35 7.14
CA GLY A 35 2.00 -2.02 8.55
C GLY A 35 1.48 -0.61 8.90
N GLY A 36 1.51 -0.31 10.20
CA GLY A 36 1.11 0.97 10.78
C GLY A 36 -0.35 1.37 10.48
N ALA A 37 -0.61 2.68 10.37
CA ALA A 37 -1.97 3.23 10.22
C ALA A 37 -2.76 2.66 9.03
N TRP A 38 -2.10 2.27 7.95
CA TRP A 38 -2.76 1.66 6.79
C TRP A 38 -3.22 0.23 7.08
N GLN A 39 -2.35 -0.61 7.63
CA GLN A 39 -2.75 -1.98 7.99
C GLN A 39 -3.76 -1.99 9.15
N ASP A 40 -3.69 -1.04 10.08
CA ASP A 40 -4.73 -0.85 11.10
C ASP A 40 -6.09 -0.47 10.49
N ALA A 41 -6.10 0.31 9.41
CA ALA A 41 -7.30 0.63 8.66
C ALA A 41 -7.84 -0.61 7.91
N GLN A 42 -6.99 -1.39 7.26
CA GLN A 42 -7.38 -2.65 6.62
C GLN A 42 -7.95 -3.65 7.63
N ARG A 43 -7.38 -3.72 8.84
CA ARG A 43 -7.87 -4.60 9.89
C ARG A 43 -9.32 -4.30 10.25
N LYS A 44 -9.64 -3.03 10.46
CA LYS A 44 -11.00 -2.57 10.82
C LYS A 44 -11.97 -2.63 9.65
N ALA A 45 -11.52 -2.25 8.45
CA ALA A 45 -12.37 -2.19 7.26
C ALA A 45 -12.67 -3.58 6.69
N TRP A 46 -11.68 -4.47 6.70
CA TRP A 46 -11.67 -5.69 5.90
C TRP A 46 -11.36 -6.95 6.69
N PHE A 47 -10.26 -7.01 7.46
CA PHE A 47 -9.83 -8.29 8.07
C PHE A 47 -10.80 -8.76 9.16
N GLU A 48 -11.20 -7.88 10.08
CA GLU A 48 -12.15 -8.21 11.15
C GLU A 48 -13.55 -8.53 10.60
N PRO A 49 -14.15 -7.72 9.69
CA PRO A 49 -15.41 -8.08 9.05
C PRO A 49 -15.34 -9.39 8.27
N PHE A 50 -14.29 -9.61 7.47
CA PHE A 50 -14.11 -10.86 6.72
C PHE A 50 -14.04 -12.07 7.64
N SER A 51 -13.25 -11.98 8.71
CA SER A 51 -13.11 -13.07 9.69
C SER A 51 -14.43 -13.36 10.40
N LYS A 52 -15.16 -12.30 10.77
CA LYS A 52 -16.49 -12.42 11.40
C LYS A 52 -17.51 -13.07 10.46
N ASP A 53 -17.52 -12.69 9.19
CA ASP A 53 -18.51 -13.15 8.21
C ASP A 53 -18.23 -14.57 7.71
N THR A 54 -16.96 -15.00 7.72
CA THR A 54 -16.53 -16.25 7.09
C THR A 54 -16.00 -17.30 8.05
N GLY A 55 -15.62 -16.91 9.27
CA GLY A 55 -14.91 -17.77 10.22
C GLY A 55 -13.43 -18.03 9.88
N ILE A 56 -12.91 -17.48 8.78
CA ILE A 56 -11.51 -17.59 8.36
C ILE A 56 -10.68 -16.58 9.15
N LYS A 57 -9.57 -17.02 9.75
CA LYS A 57 -8.69 -16.12 10.48
C LYS A 57 -7.67 -15.48 9.53
N ILE A 58 -7.50 -14.17 9.62
CA ILE A 58 -6.38 -13.48 8.95
C ILE A 58 -5.13 -13.54 9.82
N VAL A 59 -4.01 -13.93 9.22
CA VAL A 59 -2.67 -13.89 9.81
C VAL A 59 -1.88 -12.80 9.10
N GLU A 60 -1.44 -11.80 9.85
CA GLU A 60 -0.80 -10.60 9.29
C GLU A 60 0.73 -10.67 9.42
N GLN A 61 1.44 -10.20 8.40
CA GLN A 61 2.89 -9.99 8.42
C GLN A 61 3.21 -8.61 7.85
N GLU A 62 4.21 -7.93 8.41
CA GLU A 62 4.65 -6.63 7.91
C GLU A 62 5.91 -6.74 7.04
N TYR A 63 5.99 -5.89 6.01
CA TYR A 63 7.19 -5.69 5.19
C TYR A 63 7.14 -4.33 4.46
N LEU A 64 8.17 -3.99 3.70
CA LEU A 64 8.31 -2.68 3.04
C LEU A 64 8.11 -2.72 1.52
N GLY A 65 7.42 -3.71 0.97
CA GLY A 65 7.13 -3.77 -0.47
C GLY A 65 8.21 -4.45 -1.34
N ASP A 66 9.33 -4.90 -0.76
CA ASP A 66 10.43 -5.50 -1.52
C ASP A 66 10.01 -6.82 -2.21
N LEU A 67 10.02 -6.81 -3.55
CA LEU A 67 9.70 -7.97 -4.38
C LEU A 67 10.73 -9.10 -4.22
N GLY A 68 11.99 -8.77 -3.90
CA GLY A 68 13.05 -9.74 -3.65
C GLY A 68 12.72 -10.71 -2.51
N LYS A 69 12.08 -10.22 -1.44
CA LYS A 69 11.59 -11.05 -0.33
C LYS A 69 10.52 -12.04 -0.79
N VAL A 70 9.58 -11.61 -1.63
CA VAL A 70 8.55 -12.50 -2.21
C VAL A 70 9.20 -13.52 -3.16
N LYS A 71 10.10 -13.06 -4.03
CA LYS A 71 10.85 -13.92 -4.95
C LYS A 71 11.61 -15.02 -4.23
N ALA A 72 12.29 -14.71 -3.12
CA ALA A 72 13.00 -15.72 -2.34
C ALA A 72 12.08 -16.83 -1.80
N MET A 73 10.85 -16.48 -1.39
CA MET A 73 9.85 -17.47 -0.97
C MET A 73 9.45 -18.38 -2.14
N VAL A 74 9.20 -17.80 -3.31
CA VAL A 74 8.84 -18.53 -4.53
C VAL A 74 9.97 -19.45 -5.00
N ASP A 75 11.20 -18.94 -5.08
CA ASP A 75 12.37 -19.69 -5.56
C ASP A 75 12.69 -20.89 -4.65
N THR A 76 12.44 -20.77 -3.34
CA THR A 76 12.64 -21.88 -2.39
C THR A 76 11.46 -22.85 -2.34
N GLY A 77 10.34 -22.55 -3.00
CA GLY A 77 9.10 -23.33 -2.93
C GLY A 77 8.42 -23.31 -1.56
N ASN A 78 8.89 -22.47 -0.62
CA ASN A 78 8.29 -22.30 0.69
C ASN A 78 7.64 -20.92 0.78
N VAL A 79 6.36 -20.86 0.41
CA VAL A 79 5.56 -19.63 0.39
C VAL A 79 4.57 -19.66 1.56
N PRO A 80 4.90 -19.01 2.71
CA PRO A 80 4.06 -19.01 3.91
C PRO A 80 2.95 -17.94 3.90
N ILE A 81 2.83 -17.19 2.80
CA ILE A 81 1.86 -16.12 2.60
C ILE A 81 0.92 -16.49 1.46
N ASP A 82 -0.34 -16.09 1.57
CA ASP A 82 -1.36 -16.32 0.54
C ASP A 82 -1.60 -15.06 -0.30
N LEU A 83 -1.44 -13.90 0.32
CA LEU A 83 -1.60 -12.60 -0.31
C LEU A 83 -0.45 -11.66 0.08
N VAL A 84 -0.08 -10.78 -0.84
CA VAL A 84 0.91 -9.74 -0.62
C VAL A 84 0.39 -8.43 -1.18
N THR A 85 0.53 -7.33 -0.43
CA THR A 85 0.22 -6.00 -0.93
C THR A 85 1.46 -5.36 -1.53
N VAL A 86 1.34 -4.77 -2.72
CA VAL A 86 2.45 -4.21 -3.50
C VAL A 86 1.99 -2.94 -4.21
N GLU A 87 2.93 -2.14 -4.71
CA GLU A 87 2.63 -1.01 -5.60
C GLU A 87 2.43 -1.51 -7.05
N THR A 88 1.82 -0.67 -7.90
CA THR A 88 1.47 -1.02 -9.28
C THR A 88 2.64 -1.55 -10.11
N ALA A 89 3.79 -0.87 -10.08
CA ALA A 89 4.99 -1.28 -10.82
C ALA A 89 5.51 -2.66 -10.39
N THR A 90 5.45 -2.94 -9.09
CA THR A 90 5.85 -4.23 -8.52
C THR A 90 4.94 -5.37 -8.98
N VAL A 91 3.66 -5.09 -9.25
CA VAL A 91 2.76 -6.08 -9.87
C VAL A 91 3.26 -6.48 -11.25
N LEU A 92 3.61 -5.53 -12.11
CA LEU A 92 4.11 -5.83 -13.46
C LEU A 92 5.40 -6.64 -13.40
N GLN A 93 6.40 -6.16 -12.67
CA GLN A 93 7.68 -6.85 -12.49
C GLN A 93 7.48 -8.28 -11.96
N GLY A 94 6.63 -8.44 -10.94
CA GLY A 94 6.31 -9.74 -10.36
C GLY A 94 5.54 -10.66 -11.32
N CYS A 95 4.70 -10.11 -12.19
CA CYS A 95 3.95 -10.85 -13.20
C CYS A 95 4.89 -11.40 -14.29
N ASP A 96 5.77 -10.55 -14.82
CA ASP A 96 6.71 -10.91 -15.90
C ASP A 96 7.78 -11.88 -15.42
N ALA A 97 8.26 -11.72 -14.19
CA ALA A 97 9.21 -12.62 -13.56
C ALA A 97 8.57 -13.94 -13.07
N GLY A 98 7.25 -14.13 -13.21
CA GLY A 98 6.54 -15.32 -12.76
C GLY A 98 6.50 -15.50 -11.23
N ILE A 99 6.69 -14.42 -10.48
CA ILE A 99 6.67 -14.39 -9.01
C ILE A 99 5.23 -14.29 -8.49
N LEU A 100 4.34 -13.64 -9.25
CA LEU A 100 2.93 -13.45 -8.92
C LEU A 100 2.04 -14.27 -9.85
N GLU A 101 0.91 -14.76 -9.33
CA GLU A 101 -0.09 -15.46 -10.12
C GLU A 101 -0.91 -14.46 -10.96
N ARG A 102 -1.20 -14.85 -12.21
CA ARG A 102 -2.22 -14.17 -13.01
C ARG A 102 -3.59 -14.40 -12.40
N LEU A 103 -4.34 -13.33 -12.18
CA LEU A 103 -5.62 -13.35 -11.49
C LEU A 103 -6.77 -13.71 -12.44
N ASP A 104 -7.63 -14.61 -12.00
CA ASP A 104 -8.94 -14.87 -12.60
C ASP A 104 -9.98 -13.88 -12.05
N TYR A 105 -10.21 -12.79 -12.78
CA TYR A 105 -11.16 -11.75 -12.40
C TYR A 105 -12.62 -12.23 -12.36
N SER A 106 -12.96 -13.37 -12.99
CA SER A 106 -14.30 -13.94 -12.86
C SER A 106 -14.62 -14.40 -11.43
N ARG A 107 -13.56 -14.63 -10.62
CA ARG A 107 -13.66 -14.98 -9.20
C ARG A 107 -13.57 -13.77 -8.26
N ILE A 108 -13.31 -12.57 -8.78
CA ILE A 108 -13.11 -11.35 -8.00
C ILE A 108 -14.24 -10.35 -8.30
N ALA A 109 -14.16 -9.72 -9.47
CA ALA A 109 -15.14 -8.80 -10.03
C ALA A 109 -14.71 -8.44 -11.47
N PRO A 110 -15.63 -7.99 -12.35
CA PRO A 110 -15.24 -7.52 -13.67
C PRO A 110 -14.27 -6.33 -13.61
N ARG A 111 -13.26 -6.30 -14.50
CA ARG A 111 -12.19 -5.29 -14.49
C ARG A 111 -12.72 -3.88 -14.70
N GLU A 112 -13.73 -3.72 -15.53
CA GLU A 112 -14.40 -2.46 -15.82
C GLU A 112 -15.12 -1.83 -14.62
N LYS A 113 -15.16 -2.52 -13.46
CA LYS A 113 -15.66 -1.99 -12.19
C LYS A 113 -14.57 -1.33 -11.35
N PHE A 114 -13.32 -1.39 -11.78
CA PHE A 114 -12.19 -0.74 -11.14
C PHE A 114 -11.78 0.51 -11.93
N ILE A 115 -11.13 1.44 -11.25
CA ILE A 115 -10.51 2.60 -11.91
C ILE A 115 -9.45 2.07 -12.90
N GLU A 116 -9.29 2.78 -14.02
CA GLU A 116 -8.27 2.46 -15.00
C GLU A 116 -6.87 2.43 -14.35
N GLY A 117 -6.09 1.38 -14.65
CA GLY A 117 -4.79 1.14 -14.04
C GLY A 117 -4.82 0.40 -12.69
N SER A 118 -5.98 0.20 -12.06
CA SER A 118 -6.10 -0.49 -10.77
C SER A 118 -6.63 -1.93 -10.86
N ALA A 119 -6.67 -2.52 -12.06
CA ALA A 119 -7.03 -3.91 -12.30
C ALA A 119 -6.05 -4.58 -13.26
N LEU A 120 -4.87 -4.94 -12.73
CA LEU A 120 -3.75 -5.50 -13.46
C LEU A 120 -3.83 -7.03 -13.56
N ASP A 121 -3.00 -7.62 -14.43
CA ASP A 121 -3.04 -9.08 -14.70
C ASP A 121 -2.69 -9.95 -13.50
N CYS A 122 -1.73 -9.51 -12.69
CA CYS A 122 -1.29 -10.25 -11.51
C CYS A 122 -1.63 -9.55 -10.18
N GLY A 123 -2.48 -8.53 -10.19
CA GLY A 123 -2.84 -7.77 -8.99
C GLY A 123 -4.12 -6.97 -9.17
N VAL A 124 -4.90 -6.85 -8.09
CA VAL A 124 -6.13 -6.05 -8.04
C VAL A 124 -5.96 -4.90 -7.06
N GLY A 125 -6.50 -3.73 -7.39
CA GLY A 125 -6.39 -2.53 -6.57
C GLY A 125 -7.12 -2.67 -5.24
N LEU A 126 -6.54 -2.07 -4.21
CA LEU A 126 -7.08 -1.94 -2.87
C LEU A 126 -7.66 -0.55 -2.65
N ASP A 127 -6.85 0.47 -2.94
CA ASP A 127 -7.16 1.87 -2.71
C ASP A 127 -6.28 2.78 -3.59
N ALA A 128 -6.70 4.03 -3.72
CA ALA A 128 -5.97 5.09 -4.37
C ALA A 128 -5.41 6.04 -3.31
N TYR A 129 -4.12 6.31 -3.35
CA TYR A 129 -3.44 7.25 -2.45
C TYR A 129 -2.76 8.36 -3.26
N GLY A 130 -2.54 9.50 -2.60
CA GLY A 130 -1.80 10.61 -3.17
C GLY A 130 -0.45 10.76 -2.48
N ASP A 131 0.61 10.80 -3.27
CA ASP A 131 1.89 11.35 -2.86
C ASP A 131 1.80 12.87 -2.89
N VAL A 132 1.89 13.47 -1.72
CA VAL A 132 1.60 14.88 -1.48
C VAL A 132 2.74 15.56 -0.74
N LEU A 133 2.67 16.88 -0.66
CA LEU A 133 3.52 17.67 0.22
C LEU A 133 2.76 18.03 1.49
N ALA A 134 3.43 17.92 2.63
CA ALA A 134 2.91 18.30 3.92
C ALA A 134 3.87 19.23 4.66
N TYR A 135 3.32 20.14 5.46
CA TYR A 135 4.10 21.11 6.22
C TYR A 135 3.41 21.49 7.53
N ASP A 136 4.18 22.03 8.47
CA ASP A 136 3.65 22.70 9.67
C ASP A 136 3.54 24.21 9.41
N PRO A 137 2.32 24.78 9.38
CA PRO A 137 2.11 26.21 9.16
C PRO A 137 2.65 27.10 10.28
N ASN A 138 3.01 26.53 11.44
CA ASN A 138 3.67 27.27 12.52
C ASN A 138 5.17 27.44 12.30
N VAL A 139 5.76 26.73 11.33
CA VAL A 139 7.19 26.78 11.01
C VAL A 139 7.45 27.68 9.78
N LEU A 140 6.59 27.60 8.76
CA LEU A 140 6.75 28.36 7.53
C LEU A 140 6.08 29.75 7.61
N LYS A 141 6.76 30.76 7.05
CA LYS A 141 6.21 32.13 6.92
C LYS A 141 5.13 32.24 5.85
N GLU A 142 5.29 31.47 4.79
CA GLU A 142 4.38 31.39 3.65
C GLU A 142 3.94 29.95 3.46
N ALA A 143 2.74 29.74 2.96
CA ALA A 143 2.24 28.40 2.64
C ALA A 143 2.80 27.94 1.28
N PRO A 144 3.36 26.72 1.17
CA PRO A 144 3.55 26.09 -0.13
C PRO A 144 2.19 25.88 -0.79
N THR A 145 2.17 26.01 -2.11
CA THR A 145 1.00 25.99 -2.98
C THR A 145 1.01 24.81 -3.95
N SER A 146 2.16 24.14 -4.09
CA SER A 146 2.37 22.95 -4.90
C SER A 146 3.43 22.04 -4.25
N VAL A 147 3.41 20.74 -4.55
CA VAL A 147 4.52 19.84 -4.19
C VAL A 147 5.86 20.35 -4.73
N LEU A 148 5.86 21.04 -5.87
CA LEU A 148 7.06 21.56 -6.52
C LEU A 148 7.78 22.64 -5.68
N ASP A 149 7.09 23.27 -4.72
CA ASP A 149 7.68 24.24 -3.80
C ASP A 149 8.77 23.63 -2.90
N ILE A 150 8.84 22.30 -2.80
CA ILE A 150 9.93 21.60 -2.08
C ILE A 150 11.33 21.91 -2.65
N PHE A 151 11.40 22.32 -3.92
CA PHE A 151 12.64 22.67 -4.59
C PHE A 151 13.05 24.14 -4.36
N ASP A 152 12.17 25.01 -3.84
CA ASP A 152 12.46 26.42 -3.62
C ASP A 152 12.99 26.67 -2.20
N THR A 153 14.27 26.39 -2.02
CA THR A 153 14.99 26.54 -0.74
C THR A 153 15.21 28.00 -0.33
N THR A 154 15.04 28.93 -1.26
CA THR A 154 15.19 30.37 -1.00
C THR A 154 13.90 30.91 -0.40
N LYS A 155 12.74 30.54 -0.97
CA LYS A 155 11.43 30.90 -0.44
C LYS A 155 11.08 30.12 0.82
N PHE A 156 11.43 28.83 0.87
CA PHE A 156 11.18 27.95 2.00
C PHE A 156 12.50 27.41 2.58
N PRO A 157 13.24 28.22 3.35
CA PRO A 157 14.51 27.79 3.93
C PRO A 157 14.32 26.71 5.00
N GLY A 158 15.14 25.67 4.94
CA GLY A 158 15.17 24.58 5.93
C GLY A 158 15.37 23.20 5.31
N LYS A 159 15.59 22.19 6.16
CA LYS A 159 15.62 20.78 5.73
C LYS A 159 14.23 20.35 5.28
N ARG A 160 14.17 19.45 4.30
CA ARG A 160 12.95 18.85 3.77
C ARG A 160 13.10 17.34 3.77
N ALA A 161 12.01 16.60 3.77
CA ALA A 161 12.06 15.15 3.67
C ALA A 161 11.41 14.62 2.38
N MET A 162 12.04 13.60 1.79
CA MET A 162 11.58 12.94 0.56
C MET A 162 11.75 11.43 0.69
N ARG A 163 10.92 10.66 -0.01
CA ARG A 163 11.01 9.19 -0.01
C ARG A 163 12.37 8.76 -0.56
N LYS A 164 13.02 7.78 0.06
CA LYS A 164 14.28 7.20 -0.44
C LYS A 164 14.02 6.24 -1.60
N PHE A 165 13.38 6.72 -2.65
CA PHE A 165 13.00 5.95 -3.83
C PHE A 165 12.95 6.88 -5.04
N PRO A 166 13.32 6.45 -6.27
CA PRO A 166 13.32 7.34 -7.42
C PRO A 166 11.92 7.75 -7.86
N ALA A 167 10.91 6.88 -7.73
CA ALA A 167 9.56 7.21 -8.10
C ALA A 167 9.01 8.37 -7.27
N GLN A 168 8.13 9.13 -7.91
CA GLN A 168 7.64 10.46 -7.53
C GLN A 168 8.73 11.55 -7.50
N ASN A 169 9.92 11.26 -6.97
CA ASN A 169 11.00 12.22 -6.87
C ASN A 169 11.51 12.68 -8.25
N LEU A 170 11.69 11.77 -9.21
CA LEU A 170 12.15 12.12 -10.56
C LEU A 170 11.07 12.89 -11.33
N GLU A 171 9.80 12.49 -11.18
CA GLU A 171 8.65 13.16 -11.77
C GLU A 171 8.52 14.60 -11.25
N TRP A 172 8.56 14.80 -9.93
CA TRP A 172 8.53 16.14 -9.34
C TRP A 172 9.74 16.97 -9.72
N ALA A 173 10.94 16.37 -9.84
CA ALA A 173 12.11 17.09 -10.31
C ALA A 173 11.91 17.63 -11.74
N LEU A 174 11.39 16.82 -12.66
CA LEU A 174 11.11 17.30 -14.01
C LEU A 174 10.02 18.37 -14.04
N MET A 175 8.93 18.18 -13.29
CA MET A 175 7.87 19.19 -13.19
C MET A 175 8.39 20.51 -12.59
N ALA A 176 9.23 20.44 -11.56
CA ALA A 176 9.86 21.62 -10.95
C ALA A 176 10.93 22.25 -11.87
N ASP A 177 11.40 21.54 -12.89
CA ASP A 177 12.25 22.04 -13.96
C ASP A 177 11.46 22.49 -15.21
N GLY A 178 10.13 22.56 -15.11
CA GLY A 178 9.24 23.14 -16.13
C GLY A 178 8.72 22.15 -17.18
N VAL A 179 8.90 20.84 -16.99
CA VAL A 179 8.22 19.82 -17.82
C VAL A 179 6.74 19.78 -17.44
N ALA A 180 5.84 19.80 -18.43
CA ALA A 180 4.42 19.66 -18.16
C ALA A 180 4.13 18.23 -17.67
N ALA A 181 3.16 18.07 -16.75
CA ALA A 181 2.84 16.76 -16.16
C ALA A 181 2.59 15.66 -17.21
N ALA A 182 1.90 16.00 -18.31
CA ALA A 182 1.60 15.07 -19.39
C ALA A 182 2.85 14.55 -20.16
N ASP A 183 3.96 15.28 -20.11
CA ASP A 183 5.19 14.95 -20.85
C ASP A 183 6.25 14.29 -19.95
N VAL A 184 5.98 14.15 -18.64
CA VAL A 184 6.97 13.69 -17.65
C VAL A 184 7.55 12.33 -18.01
N TYR A 185 6.71 11.35 -18.33
CA TYR A 185 7.15 9.99 -18.63
C TYR A 185 7.82 9.87 -20.00
N GLU A 186 7.39 10.64 -21.01
CA GLU A 186 8.09 10.74 -22.30
C GLU A 186 9.51 11.26 -22.09
N VAL A 187 9.69 12.29 -21.26
CA VAL A 187 11.00 12.85 -20.96
C VAL A 187 11.82 11.86 -20.13
N LEU A 188 11.26 11.26 -19.07
CA LEU A 188 11.98 10.29 -18.22
C LEU A 188 12.41 9.02 -18.95
N ALA A 189 11.77 8.66 -20.06
CA ALA A 189 12.18 7.52 -20.90
C ALA A 189 13.51 7.75 -21.64
N THR A 190 14.07 8.96 -21.61
CA THR A 190 15.34 9.30 -22.28
C THR A 190 16.49 9.46 -21.28
N PRO A 191 17.73 9.05 -21.60
CA PRO A 191 18.89 9.30 -20.76
C PRO A 191 19.05 10.78 -20.38
N GLU A 192 18.80 11.69 -21.32
CA GLU A 192 18.88 13.15 -21.12
C GLU A 192 17.81 13.65 -20.15
N GLY A 193 16.59 13.11 -20.21
CA GLY A 193 15.53 13.43 -19.27
C GLY A 193 15.81 12.92 -17.86
N VAL A 194 16.37 11.71 -17.73
CA VAL A 194 16.82 11.20 -16.44
C VAL A 194 17.94 12.10 -15.87
N ASP A 195 18.94 12.47 -16.68
CA ASP A 195 20.01 13.40 -16.29
C ASP A 195 19.45 14.76 -15.81
N ARG A 196 18.45 15.28 -16.53
CA ARG A 196 17.75 16.51 -16.17
C ARG A 196 17.06 16.42 -14.81
N ALA A 197 16.38 15.31 -14.52
CA ALA A 197 15.72 15.07 -13.24
C ALA A 197 16.73 15.02 -12.07
N PHE A 198 17.83 14.27 -12.23
CA PHE A 198 18.88 14.19 -11.21
C PHE A 198 19.56 15.55 -10.98
N LYS A 199 19.81 16.31 -12.04
CA LYS A 199 20.36 17.67 -11.91
C LYS A 199 19.44 18.59 -11.11
N LYS A 200 18.12 18.44 -11.24
CA LYS A 200 17.18 19.18 -10.40
C LYS A 200 17.23 18.70 -8.94
N LEU A 201 17.28 17.40 -8.69
CA LEU A 201 17.45 16.85 -7.33
C LEU A 201 18.77 17.32 -6.67
N ASP A 202 19.85 17.45 -7.43
CA ASP A 202 21.14 17.98 -6.94
C ASP A 202 21.01 19.36 -6.30
N THR A 203 20.10 20.21 -6.81
CA THR A 203 19.89 21.57 -6.28
C THR A 203 19.44 21.59 -4.83
N ILE A 204 18.82 20.50 -4.35
CA ILE A 204 18.28 20.40 -2.99
C ILE A 204 18.85 19.25 -2.16
N LYS A 205 19.66 18.36 -2.76
CA LYS A 205 20.15 17.10 -2.17
C LYS A 205 20.69 17.24 -0.74
N GLN A 206 21.50 18.27 -0.49
CA GLN A 206 22.20 18.47 0.79
C GLN A 206 21.27 18.76 1.97
N ASP A 207 20.01 19.04 1.71
CA ASP A 207 19.01 19.35 2.74
C ASP A 207 17.84 18.37 2.76
N ILE A 208 17.93 17.28 1.99
CA ILE A 208 16.95 16.21 2.05
C ILE A 208 17.30 15.29 3.22
N VAL A 209 16.30 15.05 4.07
CA VAL A 209 16.24 13.91 4.99
C VAL A 209 15.45 12.81 4.29
N TRP A 210 16.08 11.67 4.04
CA TRP A 210 15.45 10.56 3.32
C TRP A 210 14.64 9.68 4.25
N TRP A 211 13.37 9.47 3.93
CA TRP A 211 12.50 8.54 4.66
C TRP A 211 12.26 7.25 3.87
N ASP A 212 12.14 6.15 4.59
CA ASP A 212 11.91 4.80 4.06
C ASP A 212 10.52 4.25 4.48
N ALA A 213 9.96 4.74 5.58
CA ALA A 213 8.69 4.25 6.14
C ALA A 213 7.67 5.37 6.35
N GLY A 214 6.40 5.10 6.06
CA GLY A 214 5.32 6.10 6.09
C GLY A 214 5.02 6.72 7.46
N ALA A 215 5.55 6.17 8.55
CA ALA A 215 5.47 6.78 9.87
C ALA A 215 6.49 7.93 10.06
N GLN A 216 7.57 7.97 9.28
CA GLN A 216 8.64 8.95 9.46
C GLN A 216 8.24 10.38 9.04
N PRO A 217 7.56 10.64 7.91
CA PRO A 217 7.19 12.01 7.52
C PRO A 217 6.45 12.82 8.61
N PRO A 218 5.35 12.32 9.22
CA PRO A 218 4.69 13.08 10.29
C PRO A 218 5.58 13.24 11.54
N GLN A 219 6.46 12.29 11.85
CA GLN A 219 7.40 12.40 12.97
C GLN A 219 8.45 13.49 12.72
N LEU A 220 9.00 13.55 11.51
CA LEU A 220 9.98 14.56 11.09
C LEU A 220 9.40 15.98 11.13
N LEU A 221 8.12 16.14 10.74
CA LEU A 221 7.40 17.40 10.89
C LEU A 221 7.16 17.74 12.37
N ALA A 222 6.70 16.77 13.18
CA ALA A 222 6.40 16.99 14.59
C ALA A 222 7.65 17.38 15.40
N SER A 223 8.81 16.78 15.09
CA SER A 223 10.10 17.09 15.71
C SER A 223 10.71 18.39 15.19
N LYS A 224 10.14 18.98 14.13
CA LYS A 224 10.67 20.16 13.41
C LYS A 224 12.07 19.93 12.83
N GLU A 225 12.43 18.67 12.58
CA GLU A 225 13.66 18.32 11.88
C GLU A 225 13.61 18.78 10.41
N VAL A 226 12.41 18.82 9.84
CA VAL A 226 12.14 19.35 8.50
C VAL A 226 11.02 20.39 8.51
N VAL A 227 11.07 21.33 7.57
CA VAL A 227 10.04 22.38 7.42
C VAL A 227 8.88 21.93 6.54
N MET A 228 9.11 20.92 5.70
CA MET A 228 8.12 20.25 4.85
C MET A 228 8.62 18.86 4.47
N THR A 229 7.71 17.99 4.05
CA THR A 229 8.02 16.63 3.61
C THR A 229 7.08 16.22 2.49
N THR A 230 7.56 15.43 1.55
CA THR A 230 6.65 14.58 0.77
C THR A 230 6.20 13.40 1.63
N ALA A 231 4.98 12.92 1.43
CA ALA A 231 4.40 11.83 2.19
C ALA A 231 3.17 11.26 1.48
N TRP A 232 2.81 10.03 1.83
CA TRP A 232 1.48 9.51 1.52
C TRP A 232 0.41 10.24 2.32
N ASN A 233 -0.61 10.77 1.64
CA ASN A 233 -1.60 11.69 2.21
C ASN A 233 -2.29 11.15 3.48
N GLY A 234 -2.61 9.85 3.50
CA GLY A 234 -3.27 9.18 4.61
C GLY A 234 -2.45 9.17 5.90
N ARG A 235 -1.11 9.15 5.80
CA ARG A 235 -0.21 9.19 6.96
C ARG A 235 -0.26 10.56 7.65
N ILE A 236 -0.30 11.64 6.87
CA ILE A 236 -0.40 13.01 7.36
C ILE A 236 -1.80 13.28 7.91
N GLN A 237 -2.84 12.89 7.16
CA GLN A 237 -4.21 13.09 7.60
C GLN A 237 -4.54 12.31 8.88
N ASN A 238 -3.94 11.12 9.08
CA ASN A 238 -4.06 10.40 10.32
C ASN A 238 -3.46 11.18 11.50
N ALA A 239 -2.26 11.76 11.34
CA ALA A 239 -1.66 12.61 12.38
C ALA A 239 -2.52 13.85 12.69
N ILE A 240 -3.16 14.46 11.68
CA ILE A 240 -4.10 15.58 11.86
C ILE A 240 -5.34 15.12 12.65
N ASP A 241 -5.98 14.05 12.21
CA ASP A 241 -7.28 13.61 12.74
C ASP A 241 -7.18 12.90 14.11
N LYS A 242 -6.06 12.22 14.39
CA LYS A 242 -5.87 11.42 15.61
C LYS A 242 -5.03 12.13 16.67
N ASP A 243 -3.95 12.79 16.26
CA ASP A 243 -3.00 13.41 17.19
C ASP A 243 -3.23 14.93 17.33
N GLY A 244 -4.12 15.51 16.52
CA GLY A 244 -4.36 16.94 16.48
C GLY A 244 -3.16 17.73 15.94
N ALA A 245 -2.30 17.08 15.14
CA ALA A 245 -1.13 17.73 14.57
C ALA A 245 -1.56 18.91 13.68
N PRO A 246 -0.90 20.07 13.77
CA PRO A 246 -1.32 21.28 13.05
C PRO A 246 -0.93 21.25 11.56
N PHE A 247 -0.64 20.08 11.00
CA PHE A 247 -0.11 19.94 9.64
C PHE A 247 -1.15 20.32 8.58
N LYS A 248 -0.65 20.70 7.41
CA LYS A 248 -1.45 20.94 6.21
C LYS A 248 -0.92 20.12 5.05
N ILE A 249 -1.83 19.66 4.20
CA ILE A 249 -1.55 18.91 2.98
C ILE A 249 -1.71 19.84 1.77
N VAL A 250 -0.78 19.75 0.83
CA VAL A 250 -0.78 20.43 -0.46
C VAL A 250 -1.01 19.39 -1.55
N TRP A 251 -2.11 19.54 -2.28
CA TRP A 251 -2.58 18.57 -3.29
C TRP A 251 -2.13 18.89 -4.72
N ASN A 252 -1.82 20.16 -5.01
CA ASN A 252 -1.35 20.54 -6.35
C ASN A 252 -0.02 19.85 -6.66
N ASN A 253 0.06 19.25 -7.84
CA ASN A 253 1.14 18.38 -8.31
C ASN A 253 1.32 17.12 -7.46
N GLN A 254 0.25 16.63 -6.81
CA GLN A 254 0.26 15.28 -6.25
C GLN A 254 0.50 14.25 -7.36
N ILE A 255 1.06 13.11 -6.96
CA ILE A 255 1.11 11.92 -7.81
C ILE A 255 0.13 10.90 -7.23
N LEU A 256 -0.85 10.50 -8.03
CA LEU A 256 -1.86 9.50 -7.66
C LEU A 256 -1.34 8.12 -8.03
N GLU A 257 -1.43 7.18 -7.09
CA GLU A 257 -1.07 5.78 -7.29
C GLU A 257 -2.09 4.86 -6.61
N TYR A 258 -2.02 3.56 -6.92
CA TYR A 258 -2.87 2.53 -6.35
C TYR A 258 -2.06 1.53 -5.53
N ASP A 259 -2.50 1.28 -4.30
CA ASP A 259 -2.08 0.10 -3.57
C ASP A 259 -2.75 -1.12 -4.20
N MET A 260 -1.96 -2.19 -4.42
CA MET A 260 -2.40 -3.42 -5.08
C MET A 260 -2.28 -4.60 -4.13
N ILE A 261 -3.04 -5.65 -4.40
CA ILE A 261 -2.90 -6.95 -3.75
C ILE A 261 -2.76 -8.06 -4.78
N ALA A 262 -1.85 -8.99 -4.53
CA ALA A 262 -1.50 -10.07 -5.43
C ALA A 262 -1.40 -11.41 -4.70
N ILE A 263 -1.49 -12.50 -5.45
CA ILE A 263 -1.27 -13.87 -4.96
C ILE A 263 0.14 -14.29 -5.39
N PRO A 264 1.07 -14.57 -4.46
CA PRO A 264 2.38 -15.11 -4.81
C PRO A 264 2.28 -16.49 -5.47
N LYS A 265 3.17 -16.76 -6.43
CA LYS A 265 3.29 -18.06 -7.09
C LYS A 265 3.57 -19.14 -6.04
N GLY A 266 2.75 -20.19 -6.00
CA GLY A 266 2.90 -21.26 -5.00
C GLY A 266 2.30 -20.96 -3.62
N ALA A 267 1.48 -19.91 -3.49
CA ALA A 267 0.61 -19.71 -2.32
C ALA A 267 -0.19 -20.98 -2.00
N LYS A 268 -0.35 -21.29 -0.70
CA LYS A 268 -0.93 -22.57 -0.24
C LYS A 268 -2.45 -22.58 -0.31
N ASN A 269 -3.10 -21.41 -0.17
CA ASN A 269 -4.54 -21.29 -0.08
C ASN A 269 -5.14 -20.38 -1.17
N PRO A 270 -4.95 -20.69 -2.48
CA PRO A 270 -5.40 -19.81 -3.56
C PRO A 270 -6.93 -19.58 -3.53
N ASP A 271 -7.72 -20.58 -3.14
CA ASP A 271 -9.17 -20.43 -3.06
C ASP A 271 -9.62 -19.49 -1.93
N LEU A 272 -8.94 -19.52 -0.78
CA LEU A 272 -9.18 -18.57 0.30
C LEU A 272 -8.75 -17.15 -0.10
N ALA A 273 -7.62 -17.03 -0.82
CA ALA A 273 -7.16 -15.77 -1.37
C ALA A 273 -8.21 -15.16 -2.31
N TYR A 274 -8.72 -15.92 -3.28
CA TYR A 274 -9.80 -15.45 -4.16
C TYR A 274 -11.08 -15.08 -3.40
N LYS A 275 -11.47 -15.85 -2.37
CA LYS A 275 -12.63 -15.52 -1.52
C LYS A 275 -12.44 -14.17 -0.83
N TYR A 276 -11.24 -13.89 -0.34
CA TYR A 276 -10.90 -12.61 0.27
C TYR A 276 -10.88 -11.47 -0.76
N LEU A 277 -10.23 -11.65 -1.91
CA LEU A 277 -10.19 -10.67 -2.99
C LEU A 277 -11.60 -10.29 -3.47
N ALA A 278 -12.49 -11.28 -3.63
CA ALA A 278 -13.89 -11.04 -3.97
C ALA A 278 -14.63 -10.25 -2.88
N TYR A 279 -14.37 -10.55 -1.59
CA TYR A 279 -14.99 -9.86 -0.46
C TYR A 279 -14.61 -8.38 -0.42
N ILE A 280 -13.30 -8.07 -0.46
CA ILE A 280 -12.82 -6.67 -0.38
C ILE A 280 -13.11 -5.85 -1.65
N SER A 281 -13.37 -6.52 -2.77
CA SER A 281 -13.74 -5.89 -4.04
C SER A 281 -15.22 -5.49 -4.12
N GLN A 282 -16.04 -5.83 -3.13
CA GLN A 282 -17.43 -5.37 -3.08
C GLN A 282 -17.47 -3.85 -2.84
N PRO A 283 -18.32 -3.07 -3.53
CA PRO A 283 -18.26 -1.61 -3.50
C PRO A 283 -18.35 -1.03 -2.07
N GLU A 284 -19.29 -1.52 -1.27
CA GLU A 284 -19.46 -1.08 0.11
C GLU A 284 -18.31 -1.50 1.04
N ILE A 285 -17.64 -2.63 0.77
CA ILE A 285 -16.51 -3.11 1.56
C ILE A 285 -15.24 -2.32 1.19
N ASN A 286 -15.00 -2.11 -0.10
CA ASN A 286 -13.89 -1.29 -0.59
C ASN A 286 -13.97 0.15 -0.04
N ALA A 287 -15.16 0.76 -0.07
CA ALA A 287 -15.38 2.12 0.45
C ALA A 287 -15.14 2.27 1.96
N LYS A 288 -15.31 1.21 2.77
CA LYS A 288 -15.14 1.28 4.23
C LYS A 288 -13.73 1.67 4.65
N LEU A 289 -12.71 1.39 3.83
CA LEU A 289 -11.33 1.77 4.13
C LEU A 289 -11.19 3.28 4.36
N ALA A 290 -11.88 4.09 3.54
CA ALA A 290 -11.88 5.56 3.59
C ALA A 290 -12.31 6.13 4.95
N SER A 291 -13.04 5.36 5.77
CA SER A 291 -13.47 5.76 7.11
C SER A 291 -12.37 5.61 8.18
N TYR A 292 -11.30 4.87 7.87
CA TYR A 292 -10.22 4.58 8.80
C TYR A 292 -8.87 5.16 8.36
N ILE A 293 -8.68 5.36 7.05
CA ILE A 293 -7.57 6.10 6.45
C ILE A 293 -8.08 6.81 5.20
N THR A 294 -7.59 8.01 4.92
CA THR A 294 -8.13 8.85 3.83
C THR A 294 -7.55 8.48 2.46
N TYR A 295 -7.74 7.23 2.08
CA TYR A 295 -7.45 6.71 0.74
C TYR A 295 -8.75 6.43 -0.01
N GLY A 296 -8.73 6.70 -1.31
CA GLY A 296 -9.90 6.61 -2.16
C GLY A 296 -10.21 5.16 -2.53
N PRO A 297 -11.49 4.77 -2.63
CA PRO A 297 -11.82 3.46 -3.17
C PRO A 297 -11.43 3.36 -4.65
N VAL A 298 -10.94 2.20 -5.07
CA VAL A 298 -10.63 1.90 -6.48
C VAL A 298 -11.82 1.35 -7.26
N ARG A 299 -12.93 1.07 -6.57
CA ARG A 299 -14.19 0.67 -7.20
C ARG A 299 -14.95 1.89 -7.71
N ILE A 300 -15.25 1.92 -9.02
CA ILE A 300 -15.95 3.07 -9.63
C ILE A 300 -17.37 3.27 -9.07
N ASP A 301 -17.96 2.19 -8.56
CA ASP A 301 -19.29 2.14 -7.96
C ASP A 301 -19.28 2.25 -6.43
N ALA A 302 -18.14 2.59 -5.81
CA ALA A 302 -17.99 2.68 -4.36
C ALA A 302 -18.16 4.11 -3.79
N ALA A 303 -18.13 5.15 -4.63
CA ALA A 303 -18.13 6.54 -4.17
C ALA A 303 -19.34 6.89 -3.27
N SER A 304 -20.52 6.31 -3.54
CA SER A 304 -21.73 6.55 -2.73
C SER A 304 -21.70 5.93 -1.33
N PHE A 305 -20.76 5.02 -1.07
CA PHE A 305 -20.59 4.36 0.24
C PHE A 305 -19.51 5.03 1.10
N VAL A 306 -18.76 5.99 0.55
CA VAL A 306 -17.76 6.75 1.30
C VAL A 306 -18.46 7.71 2.27
N ALA A 307 -17.96 7.78 3.50
CA ALA A 307 -18.48 8.70 4.51
C ALA A 307 -18.33 10.17 4.04
N PRO A 308 -19.35 11.03 4.19
CA PRO A 308 -19.31 12.40 3.67
C PRO A 308 -18.14 13.26 4.18
N ASP A 309 -17.66 13.01 5.39
CA ASP A 309 -16.53 13.69 6.01
C ASP A 309 -15.16 13.21 5.50
N ALA A 310 -15.11 12.01 4.92
CA ALA A 310 -13.91 11.46 4.27
C ALA A 310 -13.76 11.96 2.83
N LEU A 311 -14.87 12.16 2.10
CA LEU A 311 -14.87 12.61 0.69
C LEU A 311 -13.91 13.79 0.38
N PRO A 312 -13.93 14.91 1.12
CA PRO A 312 -13.04 16.04 0.81
C PRO A 312 -11.57 15.80 1.18
N LYS A 313 -11.24 14.67 1.82
CA LYS A 313 -9.88 14.31 2.24
C LYS A 313 -9.23 13.26 1.31
N LEU A 314 -10.00 12.72 0.36
CA LEU A 314 -9.52 11.70 -0.57
C LEU A 314 -8.62 12.30 -1.65
N PRO A 315 -7.60 11.58 -2.15
CA PRO A 315 -6.71 12.08 -3.18
C PRO A 315 -7.42 12.35 -4.51
N ASN A 316 -8.47 11.59 -4.81
CA ASN A 316 -9.28 11.73 -6.01
C ASN A 316 -10.51 12.64 -5.83
N ALA A 317 -10.59 13.41 -4.75
CA ALA A 317 -11.61 14.44 -4.61
C ALA A 317 -11.50 15.47 -5.75
N PRO A 318 -12.62 15.97 -6.31
CA PRO A 318 -12.57 16.86 -7.49
C PRO A 318 -11.62 18.05 -7.37
N ASP A 319 -11.54 18.68 -6.19
CA ASP A 319 -10.67 19.83 -5.94
C ASP A 319 -9.17 19.47 -5.92
N HIS A 320 -8.85 18.20 -5.62
CA HIS A 320 -7.47 17.69 -5.61
C HIS A 320 -7.00 17.21 -6.98
N MET A 321 -7.92 17.07 -7.94
CA MET A 321 -7.67 16.56 -9.30
C MET A 321 -7.51 17.69 -10.33
N THR A 322 -7.06 18.86 -9.91
CA THR A 322 -6.89 20.05 -10.77
C THR A 322 -5.50 20.13 -11.39
N ALA A 323 -4.46 19.74 -10.65
CA ALA A 323 -3.10 19.59 -11.11
C ALA A 323 -2.51 18.34 -10.45
N TYR A 324 -2.53 17.20 -11.16
CA TYR A 324 -2.05 15.92 -10.67
C TYR A 324 -1.39 15.13 -11.80
N LEU A 325 -0.63 14.11 -11.43
CA LEU A 325 -0.10 13.09 -12.34
C LEU A 325 -0.56 11.72 -11.81
N VAL A 326 -0.93 10.79 -12.69
CA VAL A 326 -1.10 9.39 -12.30
C VAL A 326 0.23 8.69 -12.52
N ALA A 327 0.69 7.91 -11.55
CA ALA A 327 1.91 7.13 -11.68
C ALA A 327 1.82 6.19 -12.90
N ASP A 328 2.81 6.24 -13.79
CA ASP A 328 2.85 5.37 -14.96
C ASP A 328 3.43 4.02 -14.60
N THR A 329 2.53 3.07 -14.40
CA THR A 329 2.82 1.70 -14.04
C THR A 329 3.75 1.01 -15.04
N GLU A 330 3.54 1.23 -16.35
CA GLU A 330 4.31 0.56 -17.42
C GLU A 330 5.73 1.12 -17.46
N PHE A 331 5.88 2.45 -17.39
CA PHE A 331 7.18 3.10 -17.28
C PHE A 331 8.00 2.57 -16.09
N TRP A 332 7.40 2.49 -14.90
CA TRP A 332 8.11 2.00 -13.72
C TRP A 332 8.35 0.48 -13.76
N GLY A 333 7.51 -0.28 -14.48
CA GLY A 333 7.77 -1.67 -14.82
C GLY A 333 9.03 -1.83 -15.67
N ASP A 334 9.15 -1.04 -16.74
CA ASP A 334 10.22 -1.15 -17.74
C ASP A 334 11.56 -0.53 -17.29
N TYR A 335 11.53 0.66 -16.68
CA TYR A 335 12.73 1.44 -16.37
C TYR A 335 13.09 1.43 -14.87
N GLY A 336 12.18 0.96 -14.01
CA GLY A 336 12.28 1.14 -12.56
C GLY A 336 13.54 0.53 -11.94
N GLU A 337 13.94 -0.68 -12.34
CA GLU A 337 15.11 -1.35 -11.77
C GLU A 337 16.40 -0.52 -11.99
N ASP A 338 16.60 -0.03 -13.21
CA ASP A 338 17.79 0.75 -13.55
C ASP A 338 17.75 2.15 -12.93
N LEU A 339 16.57 2.76 -12.82
CA LEU A 339 16.39 4.03 -12.11
C LEU A 339 16.65 3.88 -10.61
N VAL A 340 16.25 2.78 -9.98
CA VAL A 340 16.55 2.47 -8.58
C VAL A 340 18.05 2.30 -8.37
N LYS A 341 18.74 1.54 -9.24
CA LYS A 341 20.20 1.40 -9.19
C LYS A 341 20.89 2.76 -9.33
N ARG A 342 20.48 3.56 -10.31
CA ARG A 342 21.03 4.90 -10.54
C ARG A 342 20.78 5.84 -9.36
N PHE A 343 19.58 5.82 -8.79
CA PHE A 343 19.22 6.64 -7.64
C PHE A 343 20.05 6.28 -6.41
N ASN A 344 20.24 4.99 -6.13
CA ASN A 344 21.11 4.54 -5.04
C ASN A 344 22.58 4.94 -5.26
N ALA A 345 23.08 4.84 -6.49
CA ALA A 345 24.43 5.29 -6.83
C ALA A 345 24.58 6.80 -6.70
N TRP A 346 23.56 7.58 -7.08
CA TRP A 346 23.51 9.02 -6.89
C TRP A 346 23.48 9.40 -5.41
N LEU A 347 22.67 8.74 -4.58
CA LEU A 347 22.59 8.98 -3.13
C LEU A 347 23.94 8.80 -2.41
N ALA A 348 24.79 7.89 -2.91
CA ALA A 348 26.08 7.58 -2.31
C ALA A 348 27.20 8.60 -2.63
N GLN A 349 26.95 9.55 -3.53
CA GLN A 349 27.86 10.66 -3.89
C GLN A 349 27.67 11.84 -2.93
#